data_AF-A0A7S3Q2G4-F1
#
_entry.id   AF-A0A7S3Q2G4-F1
#
_cell.length_a   1.000
_cell.length_b   1.000
_cell.length_c   1.000
_cell.angle_alpha   90.00
_cell.angle_beta   90.00
_cell.angle_gamma   90.00
#
_symmetry.space_group_name_H-M   'P 1'
#
loop_
_entity.id
_entity.type
_entity.pdbx_description
1 polymer ?
#
loop_
_entity_poly.entity_id
_entity_poly.type
_entity_poly.pdbx_seq_one_letter_code
_entity_poly.pdbx_strand_id
1 'polypeptide(L)'
;MTTVIVPEFRLDVTLVESGQRGIWYYDLFTLSTAPSETISPAPTPPNDDTAPPSASDEAAPSASPSERCGPEALDYHKKIGVKVEKVGFVPAINTEKFSYNMQPMDNFSGNSIYFLDQLNGKVYSYNQATEIASTEPIFDMNTSQLPAGVTLDWNLGSAGQTYKVKSMTETHSLNEVILVMTSSTLPVGWDKADAELPAKGAYSQWVCGPEEFFWMRDIFRPGVLPVCSDVGAGQESFTGYDVFVTYAINDEGNLNNPRPFFVAENYVGPGHLGGGIATLGNGDILYSVGDCSHFGIDGTYPPQINSEHCGKIMRIKNSETERKYKIVAKGVRNPQQMRIFRRRGQSLLGFMDIGGATAEEVNAYPLRKIQRTEQIENFGWGRNQEDGKAREGTFYVGPGNGLKLG
;
A
#
# COMPACT_ATOMS: atom_id res chain seq x y z
N MET A 1 31.87 6.58 8.82
CA MET A 1 30.59 6.44 8.11
C MET A 1 30.68 5.20 7.26
N THR A 2 30.03 4.13 7.68
CA THR A 2 30.02 2.86 6.96
C THR A 2 28.77 2.86 6.09
N THR A 3 28.94 3.07 4.79
CA THR A 3 27.85 2.97 3.82
C THR A 3 27.35 1.53 3.81
N VAL A 4 26.15 1.29 4.36
CA VAL A 4 25.47 0.01 4.22
C VAL A 4 24.81 0.02 2.84
N ILE A 5 25.43 -0.65 1.89
CA ILE A 5 24.87 -0.88 0.56
C ILE A 5 23.85 -2.02 0.73
N VAL A 6 22.56 -1.71 0.65
CA VAL A 6 21.53 -2.74 0.50
C VAL A 6 21.43 -3.08 -0.98
N PRO A 7 21.76 -4.31 -1.41
CA PRO A 7 21.56 -4.71 -2.80
C PRO A 7 20.06 -4.98 -3.02
N GLU A 8 19.41 -4.18 -3.86
CA GLU A 8 18.15 -4.58 -4.48
C GLU A 8 18.41 -5.63 -5.57
N PHE A 9 17.57 -6.66 -5.61
CA PHE A 9 17.70 -7.81 -6.49
C PHE A 9 16.57 -7.83 -7.53
N ARG A 10 16.90 -8.17 -8.78
CA ARG A 10 15.92 -8.60 -9.79
C ARG A 10 15.79 -10.12 -9.75
N LEU A 11 14.56 -10.61 -9.67
CA LEU A 11 14.23 -12.02 -9.84
C LEU A 11 13.90 -12.27 -11.33
N ASP A 12 14.67 -13.11 -12.02
CA ASP A 12 14.31 -13.60 -13.34
C ASP A 12 13.76 -15.03 -13.19
N VAL A 13 12.44 -15.18 -13.04
CA VAL A 13 11.83 -16.51 -12.85
C VAL A 13 11.68 -17.17 -14.22
N THR A 14 12.58 -18.10 -14.52
CA THR A 14 12.34 -19.07 -15.59
C THR A 14 11.68 -20.30 -14.98
N LEU A 15 10.36 -20.45 -15.13
CA LEU A 15 9.69 -21.72 -14.85
C LEU A 15 10.11 -22.74 -15.90
N VAL A 16 11.03 -23.63 -15.50
CA VAL A 16 11.77 -24.59 -16.36
C VAL A 16 10.85 -25.48 -17.21
N GLU A 17 9.57 -25.65 -16.86
CA GLU A 17 8.63 -26.50 -17.61
C GLU A 17 7.67 -25.75 -18.56
N SER A 18 7.58 -24.41 -18.53
CA SER A 18 6.55 -23.68 -19.30
C SER A 18 7.06 -22.77 -20.41
N GLY A 19 8.36 -22.46 -20.45
CA GLY A 19 8.92 -21.47 -21.38
C GLY A 19 8.40 -20.04 -21.18
N GLN A 20 7.54 -19.79 -20.17
CA GLN A 20 7.09 -18.45 -19.81
C GLN A 20 8.15 -17.77 -18.94
N ARG A 21 8.67 -16.64 -19.43
CA ARG A 21 9.42 -15.68 -18.62
C ARG A 21 8.44 -14.78 -17.88
N GLY A 22 8.59 -14.67 -16.58
CA GLY A 22 7.88 -13.69 -15.75
C GLY A 22 8.86 -13.04 -14.81
N ILE A 23 8.76 -11.71 -14.67
CA ILE A 23 9.50 -10.95 -13.66
C ILE A 23 8.62 -10.95 -12.41
N TRP A 24 9.22 -11.29 -11.27
CA TRP A 24 8.56 -11.28 -9.96
C TRP A 24 9.45 -10.52 -8.97
N TYR A 25 8.88 -9.77 -8.06
CA TYR A 25 9.62 -9.12 -6.98
C TYR A 25 9.15 -9.73 -5.66
N TYR A 26 10.09 -10.14 -4.82
CA TYR A 26 9.80 -10.46 -3.42
C TYR A 26 10.35 -9.34 -2.57
N ASP A 27 9.51 -8.82 -1.69
CA ASP A 27 9.94 -8.01 -0.57
C ASP A 27 10.48 -8.97 0.50
N LEU A 28 11.80 -9.07 0.60
CA LEU A 28 12.45 -9.90 1.61
C LEU A 28 12.49 -9.11 2.91
N PHE A 29 11.37 -9.13 3.64
CA PHE A 29 11.40 -8.81 5.06
C PHE A 29 12.26 -9.87 5.76
N THR A 30 13.53 -9.57 6.00
CA THR A 30 14.25 -10.26 7.07
C THR A 30 13.58 -9.88 8.39
N LEU A 31 12.73 -10.77 8.88
CA LEU A 31 12.49 -10.92 10.32
C LEU A 31 13.84 -11.22 10.96
N SER A 32 14.58 -10.17 11.30
CA SER A 32 15.69 -10.27 12.23
C SER A 32 15.09 -10.69 13.56
N THR A 33 15.08 -11.99 13.85
CA THR A 33 14.97 -12.45 15.23
C THR A 33 16.11 -11.78 15.99
N ALA A 34 15.77 -10.84 16.89
CA ALA A 34 16.76 -10.24 17.76
C ALA A 34 17.56 -11.37 18.45
N PRO A 35 18.88 -11.24 18.61
CA PRO A 35 19.60 -12.12 19.51
C PRO A 35 18.91 -12.02 20.88
N SER A 36 18.61 -13.15 21.51
CA SER A 36 18.06 -13.15 22.86
C SER A 36 19.04 -12.43 23.77
N GLU A 37 18.76 -11.19 24.13
CA GLU A 37 19.42 -10.57 25.26
C GLU A 37 19.00 -11.38 26.48
N THR A 38 19.94 -12.11 27.06
CA THR A 38 19.82 -12.61 28.42
C THR A 38 19.61 -11.42 29.33
N ILE A 39 18.35 -11.18 29.71
CA ILE A 39 17.98 -10.28 30.79
C ILE A 39 18.58 -10.88 32.06
N SER A 40 19.63 -10.23 32.60
CA SER A 40 20.07 -10.49 33.97
C SER A 40 18.94 -10.14 34.92
N PRO A 41 18.62 -10.99 35.92
CA PRO A 41 17.57 -10.70 36.87
C PRO A 41 17.91 -9.43 37.66
N ALA A 42 16.90 -8.58 37.87
CA ALA A 42 16.97 -7.41 38.72
C ALA A 42 17.37 -7.82 40.16
N PRO A 43 18.10 -6.95 40.89
CA PRO A 43 18.44 -7.21 42.28
C PRO A 43 17.19 -7.31 43.14
N THR A 44 17.12 -8.37 43.93
CA THR A 44 16.07 -8.64 44.91
C THR A 44 16.03 -7.52 45.96
N PRO A 45 14.87 -6.94 46.30
CA PRO A 45 14.75 -6.03 47.43
C PRO A 45 14.95 -6.80 48.75
N PRO A 46 15.38 -6.13 49.83
CA PRO A 46 15.60 -6.78 51.12
C PRO A 46 14.29 -7.29 51.72
N ASN A 47 14.35 -8.52 52.24
CA ASN A 47 13.27 -9.19 52.96
C ASN A 47 12.91 -8.40 54.22
N ASP A 48 11.63 -8.06 54.34
CA ASP A 48 11.02 -7.64 55.61
C ASP A 48 10.31 -8.88 56.18
N ASP A 49 10.88 -9.44 57.24
CA ASP A 49 10.36 -10.59 57.96
C ASP A 49 9.15 -10.15 58.80
N THR A 50 7.94 -10.59 58.43
CA THR A 50 6.86 -10.96 59.38
C THR A 50 5.61 -11.48 58.64
N ALA A 51 5.49 -12.80 58.49
CA ALA A 51 4.19 -13.47 58.31
C ALA A 51 4.23 -14.94 58.81
N PRO A 52 3.13 -15.46 59.38
CA PRO A 52 3.08 -16.77 60.07
C PRO A 52 2.84 -17.96 59.11
N PRO A 53 2.97 -19.22 59.57
CA PRO A 53 3.33 -20.34 58.70
C PRO A 53 2.17 -21.04 57.99
N SER A 54 2.49 -21.45 56.76
CA SER A 54 2.16 -22.71 56.06
C SER A 54 0.69 -23.17 55.96
N ALA A 55 0.15 -23.07 54.76
CA ALA A 55 -0.72 -24.09 54.18
C ALA A 55 0.08 -24.86 53.11
N SER A 56 -0.09 -26.17 53.10
CA SER A 56 0.65 -27.18 52.34
C SER A 56 0.68 -26.95 50.82
N ASP A 57 1.89 -26.97 50.25
CA ASP A 57 2.17 -27.07 48.82
C ASP A 57 1.79 -28.46 48.28
N GLU A 58 0.65 -28.55 47.59
CA GLU A 58 0.48 -29.56 46.55
C GLU A 58 1.15 -29.05 45.28
N ALA A 59 2.28 -29.67 44.92
CA ALA A 59 3.01 -29.37 43.69
C ALA A 59 2.11 -29.60 42.47
N ALA A 60 1.77 -28.50 41.78
CA ALA A 60 1.15 -28.57 40.47
C ALA A 60 2.08 -29.34 39.51
N PRO A 61 1.54 -30.25 38.67
CA PRO A 61 2.35 -31.03 37.74
C PRO A 61 3.11 -30.09 36.82
N SER A 62 4.42 -30.29 36.68
CA SER A 62 5.24 -29.50 35.77
C SER A 62 4.70 -29.67 34.36
N ALA A 63 4.06 -28.62 33.84
CA ALA A 63 3.64 -28.57 32.45
C ALA A 63 4.87 -28.86 31.59
N SER A 64 4.84 -29.98 30.86
CA SER A 64 5.82 -30.26 29.83
C SER A 64 5.91 -29.05 28.92
N PRO A 65 7.11 -28.63 28.47
CA PRO A 65 7.25 -27.50 27.58
C PRO A 65 6.31 -27.73 26.41
N SER A 66 5.31 -26.86 26.28
CA SER A 66 4.36 -26.94 25.18
C SER A 66 5.19 -26.96 23.91
N GLU A 67 5.07 -28.05 23.15
CA GLU A 67 5.51 -28.10 21.76
C GLU A 67 4.86 -26.90 21.10
N ARG A 68 5.66 -25.84 20.93
CA ARG A 68 5.26 -24.71 20.12
C ARG A 68 4.96 -25.31 18.77
N CYS A 69 3.69 -25.32 18.40
CA CYS A 69 3.23 -25.60 17.05
C CYS A 69 3.71 -24.43 16.16
N GLY A 70 5.03 -24.34 15.96
CA GLY A 70 5.59 -23.60 14.86
C GLY A 70 5.34 -24.42 13.59
N PRO A 71 5.05 -23.78 12.46
CA PRO A 71 5.06 -24.51 11.20
C PRO A 71 6.41 -25.22 11.05
N GLU A 72 6.39 -26.49 10.64
CA GLU A 72 7.61 -27.16 10.21
C GLU A 72 8.32 -26.26 9.19
N ALA A 73 9.63 -26.09 9.34
CA ALA A 73 10.42 -25.30 8.41
C ALA A 73 10.13 -25.80 6.98
N LEU A 74 9.68 -24.90 6.11
CA LEU A 74 9.37 -25.22 4.72
C LEU A 74 10.54 -26.00 4.11
N ASP A 75 10.27 -27.25 3.74
CA ASP A 75 11.25 -28.13 3.12
C ASP A 75 11.70 -27.50 1.79
N TYR A 76 12.96 -27.04 1.74
CA TYR A 76 13.47 -26.27 0.62
C TYR A 76 13.64 -27.19 -0.60
N HIS A 77 12.63 -27.24 -1.47
CA HIS A 77 12.64 -28.07 -2.67
C HIS A 77 13.65 -27.53 -3.70
N LYS A 78 14.83 -28.16 -3.80
CA LYS A 78 15.86 -27.86 -4.81
C LYS A 78 15.39 -27.88 -6.28
N LYS A 79 14.21 -28.45 -6.57
CA LYS A 79 13.59 -28.47 -7.91
C LYS A 79 12.85 -27.19 -8.27
N ILE A 80 12.52 -26.35 -7.30
CA ILE A 80 11.84 -25.06 -7.48
C ILE A 80 12.83 -23.96 -7.10
N GLY A 81 13.96 -23.93 -7.80
CA GLY A 81 14.97 -22.88 -7.62
C GLY A 81 14.66 -21.71 -8.55
N VAL A 82 14.45 -20.52 -7.99
CA VAL A 82 14.45 -19.30 -8.79
C VAL A 82 15.88 -18.80 -8.91
N LYS A 83 16.39 -18.65 -10.14
CA LYS A 83 17.67 -17.99 -10.38
C LYS A 83 17.45 -16.47 -10.30
N VAL A 84 18.15 -15.82 -9.39
CA VAL A 84 18.13 -14.37 -9.22
C VAL A 84 19.42 -13.83 -9.81
N GLU A 85 19.33 -12.85 -10.70
CA GLU A 85 20.50 -12.23 -11.33
C GLU A 85 20.40 -10.72 -11.18
N LYS A 86 21.47 -10.12 -10.68
CA LYS A 86 21.55 -8.67 -10.53
C LYS A 86 21.82 -8.03 -11.89
N VAL A 87 20.95 -7.12 -12.31
CA VAL A 87 21.04 -6.49 -13.64
C VAL A 87 21.30 -4.98 -13.61
N GLY A 88 21.29 -4.37 -12.42
CA GLY A 88 21.45 -2.93 -12.25
C GLY A 88 21.39 -2.51 -10.79
N PHE A 89 21.34 -1.20 -10.57
CA PHE A 89 21.20 -0.56 -9.27
C PHE A 89 20.28 0.65 -9.38
N VAL A 90 19.31 0.76 -8.47
CA VAL A 90 18.54 1.98 -8.28
C VAL A 90 19.11 2.70 -7.05
N PRO A 91 19.37 4.03 -7.10
CA PRO A 91 19.91 4.74 -5.96
C PRO A 91 18.86 4.86 -4.85
N ALA A 92 19.08 4.19 -3.72
CA ALA A 92 18.32 4.44 -2.49
C ALA A 92 18.89 5.67 -1.77
N ILE A 93 18.16 6.79 -1.82
CA ILE A 93 18.57 8.04 -1.15
C ILE A 93 18.43 7.90 0.38
N ASN A 94 17.36 7.24 0.85
CA ASN A 94 17.15 6.92 2.25
C ASN A 94 17.40 5.43 2.49
N THR A 95 18.27 5.12 3.43
CA THR A 95 18.65 3.74 3.81
C THR A 95 18.31 3.41 5.27
N GLU A 96 17.58 4.30 5.94
CA GLU A 96 17.08 4.03 7.29
C GLU A 96 16.13 2.82 7.30
N LYS A 97 16.03 2.15 8.44
CA LYS A 97 15.12 1.00 8.57
C LYS A 97 13.68 1.47 8.41
N PHE A 98 12.87 0.71 7.68
CA PHE A 98 11.46 1.01 7.40
C PHE A 98 11.24 2.34 6.67
N SER A 99 12.28 2.90 6.02
CA SER A 99 12.17 4.12 5.24
C SER A 99 12.20 3.89 3.73
N TYR A 100 11.98 2.64 3.32
CA TYR A 100 12.05 2.25 1.92
C TYR A 100 10.86 2.83 1.14
N ASN A 101 11.16 3.66 0.15
CA ASN A 101 10.15 4.34 -0.69
C ASN A 101 10.27 3.96 -2.16
N MET A 102 11.03 2.92 -2.48
CA MET A 102 11.24 2.50 -3.86
C MET A 102 10.20 1.45 -4.25
N GLN A 103 9.26 1.80 -5.13
CA GLN A 103 8.27 0.86 -5.62
C GLN A 103 8.61 0.40 -7.04
N PRO A 104 8.90 -0.89 -7.26
CA PRO A 104 9.02 -1.42 -8.62
C PRO A 104 7.65 -1.46 -9.27
N MET A 105 7.58 -0.97 -10.51
CA MET A 105 6.37 -1.01 -11.33
C MET A 105 6.64 -1.93 -12.51
N ASP A 106 6.11 -3.14 -12.42
CA ASP A 106 6.13 -4.13 -13.49
C ASP A 106 4.76 -4.15 -14.17
N ASN A 107 4.59 -3.32 -15.20
CA ASN A 107 3.39 -3.40 -16.02
C ASN A 107 3.58 -2.83 -17.43
N PHE A 108 4.76 -3.06 -18.01
CA PHE A 108 5.14 -2.47 -19.28
C PHE A 108 5.23 -3.57 -20.35
N SER A 109 4.55 -3.35 -21.47
CA SER A 109 4.74 -4.13 -22.68
C SER A 109 6.09 -3.76 -23.30
N GLY A 110 7.14 -4.49 -22.93
CA GLY A 110 8.46 -4.20 -23.49
C GLY A 110 9.61 -4.73 -22.64
N ASN A 111 10.76 -4.07 -22.80
CA ASN A 111 12.01 -4.39 -22.12
C ASN A 111 12.32 -3.43 -20.96
N SER A 112 11.38 -2.54 -20.61
CA SER A 112 11.58 -1.50 -19.59
C SER A 112 10.92 -1.86 -18.26
N ILE A 113 11.62 -1.53 -17.18
CA ILE A 113 11.15 -1.64 -15.80
C ILE A 113 11.26 -0.25 -15.18
N TYR A 114 10.23 0.16 -14.44
CA TYR A 114 10.21 1.48 -13.81
C TYR A 114 10.26 1.34 -12.30
N PHE A 115 10.90 2.29 -11.65
CA PHE A 115 11.01 2.35 -10.19
C PHE A 115 10.59 3.74 -9.72
N LEU A 116 9.65 3.78 -8.79
CA LEU A 116 9.16 5.03 -8.20
C LEU A 116 9.90 5.28 -6.90
N ASP A 117 10.62 6.38 -6.78
CA ASP A 117 11.00 6.94 -5.48
C ASP A 117 9.81 7.75 -4.97
N GLN A 118 8.94 7.06 -4.23
CA GLN A 118 7.65 7.58 -3.83
C GLN A 118 7.78 8.83 -2.97
N LEU A 119 8.80 8.92 -2.10
CA LEU A 119 8.98 10.06 -1.21
C LEU A 119 9.64 11.25 -1.92
N ASN A 120 10.66 11.02 -2.75
CA ASN A 120 11.37 12.11 -3.42
C ASN A 120 10.73 12.53 -4.75
N GLY A 121 9.66 11.86 -5.18
CA GLY A 121 8.93 12.22 -6.39
C GLY A 121 9.74 11.97 -7.67
N LYS A 122 10.47 10.86 -7.74
CA LYS A 122 11.29 10.50 -8.90
C LYS A 122 10.83 9.21 -9.55
N VAL A 123 11.04 9.11 -10.86
CA VAL A 123 10.84 7.87 -11.61
C VAL A 123 12.13 7.51 -12.32
N TYR A 124 12.58 6.29 -12.10
CA TYR A 124 13.72 5.70 -12.78
C TYR A 124 13.23 4.69 -13.81
N SER A 125 13.97 4.54 -14.90
CA SER A 125 13.75 3.50 -15.90
C SER A 125 14.99 2.64 -16.05
N TYR A 126 14.78 1.34 -16.23
CA TYR A 126 15.78 0.36 -16.61
C TYR A 126 15.32 -0.31 -17.90
N ASN A 127 16.11 -0.22 -18.97
CA ASN A 127 15.81 -0.85 -20.24
C ASN A 127 16.73 -2.05 -20.50
N GLN A 128 16.16 -3.25 -20.53
CA GLN A 128 16.90 -4.49 -20.77
C GLN A 128 17.54 -4.54 -22.18
N ALA A 129 16.97 -3.85 -23.17
CA ALA A 129 17.46 -3.89 -24.54
C ALA A 129 18.79 -3.13 -24.73
N THR A 130 19.07 -2.14 -23.90
CA THR A 130 20.28 -1.34 -24.03
C THR A 130 21.47 -1.98 -23.31
N GLU A 131 21.25 -3.01 -22.48
CA GLU A 131 22.25 -3.66 -21.62
C GLU A 131 23.06 -2.67 -20.74
N ILE A 132 22.62 -1.42 -20.65
CA ILE A 132 23.23 -0.41 -19.80
C ILE A 132 22.79 -0.73 -18.36
N ALA A 133 23.75 -1.05 -17.50
CA ALA A 133 23.51 -1.45 -16.12
C ALA A 133 23.05 -0.29 -15.19
N SER A 134 22.82 0.91 -15.72
CA SER A 134 22.35 2.07 -14.95
C SER A 134 20.85 2.29 -15.13
N THR A 135 20.17 2.56 -14.03
CA THR A 135 18.82 3.12 -14.06
C THR A 135 18.92 4.63 -14.21
N GLU A 136 18.29 5.20 -15.23
CA GLU A 136 18.31 6.64 -15.46
C GLU A 136 17.04 7.29 -14.91
N PRO A 137 17.13 8.47 -14.25
CA PRO A 137 15.95 9.23 -13.88
C PRO A 137 15.28 9.76 -15.14
N ILE A 138 14.02 9.39 -15.36
CA ILE A 138 13.20 9.86 -16.49
C ILE A 138 12.16 10.91 -16.07
N PHE A 139 12.01 11.10 -14.76
CA PHE A 139 11.18 12.11 -14.12
C PHE A 139 11.74 12.44 -12.75
N ASP A 140 11.77 13.72 -12.41
CA ASP A 140 12.12 14.26 -11.10
C ASP A 140 11.25 15.49 -10.86
N MET A 141 10.43 15.47 -9.81
CA MET A 141 9.50 16.56 -9.50
C MET A 141 10.14 17.94 -9.37
N ASN A 142 11.45 18.02 -9.11
CA ASN A 142 12.15 19.30 -8.96
C ASN A 142 12.58 19.92 -10.30
N THR A 143 12.67 19.12 -11.36
CA THR A 143 13.20 19.56 -12.66
C THR A 143 12.27 19.26 -13.84
N SER A 144 11.39 18.27 -13.69
CA SER A 144 10.43 17.86 -14.71
C SER A 144 9.21 18.77 -14.72
N GLN A 145 8.53 18.82 -15.85
CA GLN A 145 7.31 19.60 -15.99
C GLN A 145 6.16 18.94 -15.21
N LEU A 146 5.62 19.65 -14.23
CA LEU A 146 4.37 19.30 -13.54
C LEU A 146 3.17 19.93 -14.25
N PRO A 147 1.95 19.35 -14.14
CA PRO A 147 0.75 20.07 -14.52
C PRO A 147 0.64 21.40 -13.77
N ALA A 148 0.13 22.44 -14.43
CA ALA A 148 -0.08 23.72 -13.78
C ALA A 148 -0.99 23.56 -12.55
N GLY A 149 -0.62 24.20 -11.44
CA GLY A 149 -1.37 24.15 -10.18
C GLY A 149 -1.03 22.95 -9.29
N VAL A 150 -0.33 21.92 -9.77
CA VAL A 150 0.11 20.78 -8.95
C VAL A 150 1.37 21.15 -8.16
N THR A 151 1.31 21.06 -6.82
CA THR A 151 2.50 21.11 -5.95
C THR A 151 2.66 19.80 -5.17
N LEU A 152 3.90 19.31 -5.13
CA LEU A 152 4.34 18.17 -4.31
C LEU A 152 5.28 18.65 -3.17
N ASP A 153 5.30 19.96 -2.91
CA ASP A 153 6.11 20.60 -1.86
C ASP A 153 5.38 20.51 -0.52
N TRP A 154 5.39 19.30 0.02
CA TRP A 154 4.97 19.00 1.37
C TRP A 154 5.99 18.04 2.00
N ASN A 155 6.20 18.20 3.31
CA ASN A 155 7.19 17.47 4.10
C ASN A 155 6.53 16.83 5.31
N LEU A 156 5.45 16.08 5.05
CA LEU A 156 4.62 15.44 6.06
C LEU A 156 4.74 13.92 5.97
N GLY A 157 4.67 13.28 7.13
CA GLY A 157 4.80 11.84 7.27
C GLY A 157 6.24 11.34 7.20
N SER A 158 6.44 10.12 7.65
CA SER A 158 7.69 9.40 7.48
C SER A 158 7.69 8.63 6.14
N ALA A 159 8.87 8.15 5.76
CA ALA A 159 9.00 7.24 4.63
C ALA A 159 8.07 6.00 4.78
N GLY A 160 7.50 5.53 3.68
CA GLY A 160 6.53 4.44 3.61
C GLY A 160 5.09 4.82 3.94
N GLN A 161 4.87 6.03 4.47
CA GLN A 161 3.55 6.49 4.95
C GLN A 161 2.93 7.58 4.09
N THR A 162 3.72 8.28 3.28
CA THR A 162 3.26 9.32 2.37
C THR A 162 4.01 9.22 1.04
N TYR A 163 3.34 9.53 -0.06
CA TYR A 163 3.86 9.33 -1.43
C TYR A 163 3.69 10.59 -2.26
N LYS A 164 4.75 11.19 -2.80
CA LYS A 164 4.68 12.25 -3.81
C LYS A 164 4.37 11.70 -5.19
N VAL A 165 5.02 10.59 -5.57
CA VAL A 165 4.63 9.76 -6.72
C VAL A 165 4.13 8.43 -6.17
N LYS A 166 2.87 8.09 -6.47
CA LYS A 166 2.18 6.99 -5.81
C LYS A 166 2.13 5.73 -6.67
N SER A 167 1.85 5.91 -7.96
CA SER A 167 1.59 4.80 -8.88
C SER A 167 1.94 5.18 -10.32
N MET A 168 2.16 4.17 -11.16
CA MET A 168 2.45 4.33 -12.58
C MET A 168 1.95 3.13 -13.38
N THR A 169 1.46 3.36 -14.61
CA THR A 169 1.05 2.29 -15.55
C THR A 169 1.21 2.77 -17.00
N GLU A 170 1.43 1.89 -17.98
CA GLU A 170 1.39 2.28 -19.39
C GLU A 170 -0.04 2.58 -19.84
N THR A 171 -0.19 3.45 -20.84
CA THR A 171 -1.41 3.49 -21.63
C THR A 171 -1.41 2.36 -22.69
N HIS A 172 -2.40 2.31 -23.59
CA HIS A 172 -2.29 1.47 -24.79
C HIS A 172 -1.27 1.95 -25.81
N SER A 173 -0.92 3.24 -25.76
CA SER A 173 0.17 3.76 -26.56
C SER A 173 1.48 3.40 -25.86
N LEU A 174 2.39 2.76 -26.60
CA LEU A 174 3.73 2.43 -26.10
C LEU A 174 4.55 3.69 -25.74
N ASN A 175 4.08 4.87 -26.13
CA ASN A 175 4.77 6.13 -25.92
C ASN A 175 4.10 7.00 -24.85
N GLU A 176 3.15 6.46 -24.06
CA GLU A 176 2.53 7.22 -22.98
C GLU A 176 2.35 6.38 -21.72
N VAL A 177 2.51 7.06 -20.58
CA VAL A 177 2.35 6.50 -19.24
C VAL A 177 1.39 7.34 -18.44
N ILE A 178 0.72 6.72 -17.49
CA ILE A 178 -0.07 7.39 -16.48
C ILE A 178 0.74 7.39 -15.19
N LEU A 179 1.01 8.57 -14.65
CA LEU A 179 1.63 8.77 -13.35
C LEU A 179 0.57 9.32 -12.38
N VAL A 180 0.51 8.76 -11.18
CA VAL A 180 -0.34 9.24 -10.09
C VAL A 180 0.54 9.96 -9.09
N MET A 181 0.25 11.24 -8.84
CA MET A 181 1.01 12.09 -7.92
C MET A 181 0.12 12.59 -6.79
N THR A 182 0.65 12.70 -5.57
CA THR A 182 -0.12 13.26 -4.45
C THR A 182 0.22 14.73 -4.27
N SER A 183 -0.70 15.59 -4.66
CA SER A 183 -0.55 17.04 -4.58
C SER A 183 -1.23 17.63 -3.36
N SER A 184 -0.69 18.73 -2.82
CA SER A 184 -1.37 19.56 -1.82
C SER A 184 -2.38 20.55 -2.42
N THR A 185 -2.45 20.64 -3.75
CA THR A 185 -3.32 21.56 -4.49
C THR A 185 -3.97 20.88 -5.70
N LEU A 186 -5.03 21.49 -6.23
CA LEU A 186 -5.69 21.03 -7.44
C LEU A 186 -4.96 21.53 -8.70
N PRO A 187 -4.97 20.75 -9.80
CA PRO A 187 -4.54 21.24 -11.11
C PRO A 187 -5.39 22.43 -11.59
N VAL A 188 -4.81 23.30 -12.41
CA VAL A 188 -5.55 24.40 -13.06
C VAL A 188 -6.72 23.82 -13.87
N GLY A 189 -7.91 24.39 -13.67
CA GLY A 189 -9.15 23.91 -14.30
C GLY A 189 -9.96 22.91 -13.46
N TRP A 190 -9.54 22.67 -12.22
CA TRP A 190 -10.33 21.99 -11.18
C TRP A 190 -10.67 22.99 -10.07
N ASP A 191 -11.96 23.05 -9.72
CA ASP A 191 -12.49 23.77 -8.56
C ASP A 191 -12.67 22.83 -7.35
N LYS A 192 -12.79 21.53 -7.61
CA LYS A 192 -12.85 20.43 -6.64
C LYS A 192 -12.35 19.13 -7.26
N ALA A 193 -12.11 18.10 -6.44
CA ALA A 193 -11.75 16.78 -6.96
C ALA A 193 -12.93 16.08 -7.66
N ASP A 194 -12.62 15.17 -8.56
CA ASP A 194 -13.60 14.35 -9.26
C ASP A 194 -14.14 13.22 -8.35
N ALA A 195 -13.32 12.73 -7.41
CA ALA A 195 -13.72 11.88 -6.29
C ALA A 195 -13.34 12.55 -4.96
N GLU A 196 -14.32 13.09 -4.24
CA GLU A 196 -14.13 13.81 -2.97
C GLU A 196 -14.09 12.83 -1.80
N LEU A 197 -13.29 13.12 -0.77
CA LEU A 197 -13.35 12.39 0.50
C LEU A 197 -14.76 12.49 1.08
N PRO A 198 -15.17 11.54 1.94
CA PRO A 198 -16.49 11.59 2.55
C PRO A 198 -16.77 12.95 3.19
N ALA A 199 -18.02 13.42 3.14
CA ALA A 199 -18.36 14.80 3.52
C ALA A 199 -17.79 15.17 4.91
N LYS A 200 -17.34 16.42 5.06
CA LYS A 200 -16.67 16.89 6.29
C LYS A 200 -17.54 16.61 7.52
N GLY A 201 -16.96 15.91 8.50
CA GLY A 201 -17.64 15.55 9.75
C GLY A 201 -18.74 14.48 9.63
N ALA A 202 -18.90 13.84 8.45
CA ALA A 202 -19.88 12.77 8.27
C ALA A 202 -19.53 11.52 9.08
N TYR A 203 -18.24 11.30 9.36
CA TYR A 203 -17.75 10.14 10.07
C TYR A 203 -16.86 10.56 11.23
N SER A 204 -17.41 10.42 12.44
CA SER A 204 -16.72 10.61 13.71
C SER A 204 -16.70 9.29 14.47
N GLN A 205 -15.64 9.06 15.25
CA GLN A 205 -15.56 7.90 16.11
C GLN A 205 -14.56 8.10 17.25
N TRP A 206 -14.70 7.26 18.26
CA TRP A 206 -13.64 7.03 19.24
C TRP A 206 -12.53 6.22 18.58
N VAL A 207 -11.32 6.73 18.65
CA VAL A 207 -10.09 6.05 18.22
C VAL A 207 -9.17 5.87 19.41
N CYS A 208 -8.12 5.07 19.22
CA CYS A 208 -7.21 4.62 20.27
C CYS A 208 -7.85 3.67 21.31
N GLY A 209 -7.00 2.88 21.96
CA GLY A 209 -7.37 1.63 22.63
C GLY A 209 -7.89 1.75 24.07
N PRO A 210 -7.84 0.64 24.84
CA PRO A 210 -8.47 0.57 26.16
C PRO A 210 -7.85 1.50 27.21
N GLU A 211 -6.63 1.97 27.00
CA GLU A 211 -5.89 2.83 27.94
C GLU A 211 -6.17 4.31 27.71
N GLU A 212 -6.43 4.72 26.47
CA GLU A 212 -6.71 6.11 26.11
C GLU A 212 -7.63 6.16 24.89
N PHE A 213 -8.75 6.88 25.03
CA PHE A 213 -9.71 7.09 23.96
C PHE A 213 -9.70 8.55 23.51
N PHE A 214 -9.67 8.76 22.20
CA PHE A 214 -9.75 10.08 21.60
C PHE A 214 -10.96 10.19 20.68
N TRP A 215 -11.78 11.22 20.83
CA TRP A 215 -12.91 11.47 19.94
C TRP A 215 -12.45 12.24 18.69
N MET A 216 -12.40 11.55 17.56
CA MET A 216 -12.04 12.13 16.28
C MET A 216 -13.30 12.59 15.56
N ARG A 217 -13.43 13.91 15.34
CA ARG A 217 -14.61 14.53 14.70
C ARG A 217 -14.74 14.21 13.21
N ASP A 218 -13.61 14.06 12.53
CA ASP A 218 -13.55 13.69 11.12
C ASP A 218 -12.34 12.77 10.91
N ILE A 219 -12.59 11.48 10.74
CA ILE A 219 -11.52 10.47 10.64
C ILE A 219 -10.73 10.56 9.33
N PHE A 220 -11.29 11.23 8.32
CA PHE A 220 -10.65 11.44 7.02
C PHE A 220 -9.89 12.77 6.96
N ARG A 221 -10.08 13.63 7.97
CA ARG A 221 -9.43 14.95 8.09
C ARG A 221 -9.02 15.23 9.54
N PRO A 222 -8.17 14.37 10.15
CA PRO A 222 -7.85 14.52 11.57
C PRO A 222 -7.06 15.79 11.87
N GLY A 223 -6.29 16.30 10.89
CA GLY A 223 -5.41 17.45 11.08
C GLY A 223 -4.16 17.03 11.82
N VAL A 224 -4.29 16.62 13.08
CA VAL A 224 -3.21 16.03 13.88
C VAL A 224 -3.65 14.66 14.39
N LEU A 225 -2.80 13.65 14.20
CA LEU A 225 -3.07 12.32 14.74
C LEU A 225 -2.99 12.32 16.27
N PRO A 226 -3.93 11.68 16.98
CA PRO A 226 -3.91 11.57 18.43
C PRO A 226 -2.59 10.98 18.94
N VAL A 227 -2.16 11.40 20.14
CA VAL A 227 -0.92 10.89 20.77
C VAL A 227 -0.98 9.39 21.08
N CYS A 228 -2.18 8.85 21.16
CA CYS A 228 -2.48 7.45 21.40
C CYS A 228 -2.50 6.58 20.13
N SER A 229 -2.25 7.15 18.94
CA SER A 229 -2.18 6.40 17.69
C SER A 229 -0.93 5.51 17.64
N ASP A 230 -1.10 4.22 17.32
CA ASP A 230 0.01 3.26 17.21
C ASP A 230 1.06 3.69 16.18
N VAL A 231 0.62 4.39 15.12
CA VAL A 231 1.46 4.87 14.03
C VAL A 231 1.18 6.36 13.83
N GLY A 232 2.25 7.15 13.83
CA GLY A 232 2.15 8.58 13.51
C GLY A 232 1.60 9.46 14.62
N ALA A 233 1.62 9.03 15.88
CA ALA A 233 1.18 9.83 17.02
C ALA A 233 1.72 11.27 16.98
N GLY A 234 0.82 12.25 17.06
CA GLY A 234 1.15 13.69 17.02
C GLY A 234 1.59 14.23 15.66
N GLN A 235 1.65 13.39 14.61
CA GLN A 235 2.00 13.87 13.27
C GLN A 235 0.84 14.64 12.65
N GLU A 236 1.19 15.70 11.93
CA GLU A 236 0.26 16.43 11.08
C GLU A 236 -0.15 15.60 9.87
N SER A 237 -1.36 15.86 9.41
CA SER A 237 -1.97 15.25 8.24
C SER A 237 -2.84 16.28 7.54
N PHE A 238 -3.11 16.06 6.26
CA PHE A 238 -3.88 17.00 5.46
C PHE A 238 -4.71 16.28 4.41
N THR A 239 -5.63 17.02 3.78
CA THR A 239 -6.30 16.55 2.58
C THR A 239 -5.42 16.85 1.38
N GLY A 240 -4.92 15.81 0.72
CA GLY A 240 -4.20 15.91 -0.55
C GLY A 240 -5.03 15.39 -1.71
N TYR A 241 -4.43 15.39 -2.89
CA TYR A 241 -5.07 15.04 -4.15
C TYR A 241 -4.21 14.05 -4.92
N ASP A 242 -4.71 12.83 -5.12
CA ASP A 242 -4.15 11.90 -6.11
C ASP A 242 -4.51 12.44 -7.51
N VAL A 243 -3.55 13.06 -8.18
CA VAL A 243 -3.67 13.64 -9.53
C VAL A 243 -3.18 12.61 -10.54
N PHE A 244 -4.07 12.23 -11.47
CA PHE A 244 -3.79 11.28 -12.54
C PHE A 244 -3.38 12.03 -13.79
N VAL A 245 -2.17 11.78 -14.25
CA VAL A 245 -1.54 12.54 -15.34
C VAL A 245 -1.04 11.59 -16.40
N THR A 246 -1.48 11.80 -17.64
CA THR A 246 -0.85 11.16 -18.79
C THR A 246 0.40 11.96 -19.17
N TYR A 247 1.53 11.27 -19.31
CA TYR A 247 2.78 11.79 -19.83
C TYR A 247 3.12 11.10 -21.14
N ALA A 248 3.63 11.85 -22.12
CA ALA A 248 4.30 11.27 -23.26
C ALA A 248 5.75 10.93 -22.88
N ILE A 249 6.28 9.85 -23.48
CA ILE A 249 7.68 9.50 -23.43
C ILE A 249 8.33 10.07 -24.69
N ASN A 250 9.33 10.93 -24.51
CA ASN A 250 10.06 11.52 -25.64
C ASN A 250 11.15 10.59 -26.19
N ASP A 251 11.87 11.02 -27.24
CA ASP A 251 12.91 10.21 -27.89
C ASP A 251 14.09 9.90 -26.96
N GLU A 252 14.32 10.70 -25.93
CA GLU A 252 15.32 10.45 -24.88
C GLU A 252 14.82 9.56 -23.74
N GLY A 253 13.55 9.13 -23.76
CA GLY A 253 12.92 8.32 -22.72
C GLY A 253 12.39 9.09 -21.52
N ASN A 254 12.46 10.43 -21.54
CA ASN A 254 11.97 11.30 -20.47
C ASN A 254 10.46 11.51 -20.55
N LEU A 255 9.83 11.71 -19.39
CA LEU A 255 8.41 12.04 -19.30
C LEU A 255 8.17 13.52 -19.58
N ASN A 256 7.33 13.84 -20.57
CA ASN A 256 6.99 15.21 -20.93
C ASN A 256 5.49 15.37 -21.23
N ASN A 257 5.09 16.62 -21.54
CA ASN A 257 3.73 16.97 -21.92
C ASN A 257 2.66 16.45 -20.92
N PRO A 258 2.71 16.89 -19.64
CA PRO A 258 1.78 16.43 -18.62
C PRO A 258 0.34 16.83 -18.93
N ARG A 259 -0.58 15.86 -18.94
CA ARG A 259 -2.01 16.06 -19.17
C ARG A 259 -2.82 15.45 -18.02
N PRO A 260 -3.23 16.25 -17.00
CA PRO A 260 -4.08 15.75 -15.93
C PRO A 260 -5.47 15.43 -16.48
N PHE A 261 -6.05 14.30 -16.06
CA PHE A 261 -7.38 13.87 -16.56
C PHE A 261 -8.35 13.45 -15.44
N PHE A 262 -7.86 13.25 -14.22
CA PHE A 262 -8.70 12.87 -13.07
C PHE A 262 -8.01 13.27 -11.76
N VAL A 263 -8.80 13.61 -10.75
CA VAL A 263 -8.33 13.96 -9.40
C VAL A 263 -9.18 13.27 -8.34
N ALA A 264 -8.55 12.58 -7.39
CA ALA A 264 -9.22 12.07 -6.19
C ALA A 264 -8.66 12.75 -4.94
N GLU A 265 -9.51 13.23 -4.05
CA GLU A 265 -9.11 13.63 -2.71
C GLU A 265 -8.65 12.41 -1.91
N ASN A 266 -7.62 12.61 -1.09
CA ASN A 266 -7.11 11.59 -0.21
C ASN A 266 -6.71 12.17 1.14
N TYR A 267 -6.76 11.32 2.16
CA TYR A 267 -6.15 11.61 3.45
C TYR A 267 -4.63 11.42 3.29
N VAL A 268 -3.83 12.46 3.52
CA VAL A 268 -2.36 12.35 3.49
C VAL A 268 -1.85 12.36 4.92
N GLY A 269 -1.41 11.18 5.35
CA GLY A 269 -0.81 10.90 6.64
C GLY A 269 -0.53 9.40 6.77
N PRO A 270 0.01 8.96 7.92
CA PRO A 270 0.27 7.55 8.19
C PRO A 270 -0.99 6.70 8.12
N GLY A 271 -1.15 5.95 7.03
CA GLY A 271 -2.36 5.17 6.81
C GLY A 271 -2.38 4.39 5.50
N HIS A 272 -3.59 3.97 5.13
CA HIS A 272 -3.82 3.10 3.98
C HIS A 272 -4.23 3.92 2.77
N LEU A 273 -3.24 4.29 1.94
CA LEU A 273 -3.48 5.15 0.80
C LEU A 273 -3.86 4.35 -0.47
N GLY A 274 -3.63 3.03 -0.51
CA GLY A 274 -3.77 2.22 -1.71
C GLY A 274 -2.67 2.54 -2.73
N GLY A 275 -3.03 2.69 -4.01
CA GLY A 275 -2.07 2.99 -5.09
C GLY A 275 -1.80 1.83 -6.04
N GLY A 276 -2.48 0.71 -5.87
CA GLY A 276 -2.53 -0.30 -6.93
C GLY A 276 -3.15 0.29 -8.20
N ILE A 277 -2.55 0.00 -9.35
CA ILE A 277 -3.00 0.53 -10.65
C ILE A 277 -2.84 -0.51 -11.75
N ALA A 278 -3.78 -0.58 -12.68
CA ALA A 278 -3.67 -1.42 -13.88
C ALA A 278 -4.46 -0.84 -15.05
N THR A 279 -3.87 -0.85 -16.25
CA THR A 279 -4.53 -0.37 -17.48
C THR A 279 -5.38 -1.47 -18.12
N LEU A 280 -6.65 -1.17 -18.39
CA LEU A 280 -7.58 -2.04 -19.09
C LEU A 280 -7.33 -2.01 -20.59
N GLY A 281 -7.78 -3.05 -21.31
CA GLY A 281 -7.71 -3.20 -22.78
C GLY A 281 -8.39 -2.12 -23.64
N ASN A 282 -9.03 -1.13 -23.03
CA ASN A 282 -9.65 0.02 -23.70
C ASN A 282 -9.06 1.38 -23.27
N GLY A 283 -8.00 1.40 -22.47
CA GLY A 283 -7.26 2.60 -22.08
C GLY A 283 -7.69 3.20 -20.74
N ASP A 284 -8.84 2.79 -20.23
CA ASP A 284 -9.26 3.09 -18.85
C ASP A 284 -8.30 2.44 -17.85
N ILE A 285 -8.28 2.95 -16.62
CA ILE A 285 -7.47 2.37 -15.55
C ILE A 285 -8.36 1.81 -14.44
N LEU A 286 -7.88 0.73 -13.83
CA LEU A 286 -8.28 0.30 -12.50
C LEU A 286 -7.32 0.93 -11.50
N TYR A 287 -7.84 1.56 -10.46
CA TYR A 287 -7.04 2.18 -9.39
C TYR A 287 -7.64 1.85 -8.03
N SER A 288 -6.81 1.39 -7.09
CA SER A 288 -7.23 1.13 -5.73
C SER A 288 -6.96 2.34 -4.84
N VAL A 289 -8.02 2.78 -4.17
CA VAL A 289 -7.96 3.73 -3.07
C VAL A 289 -8.01 2.89 -1.80
N GLY A 290 -7.04 3.08 -0.91
CA GLY A 290 -7.11 2.45 0.41
C GLY A 290 -8.30 2.98 1.20
N ASP A 291 -8.49 2.52 2.42
CA ASP A 291 -9.64 2.90 3.25
C ASP A 291 -9.67 4.38 3.67
N CYS A 292 -8.65 5.17 3.29
CA CYS A 292 -8.47 6.58 3.60
C CYS A 292 -8.41 6.89 5.11
N SER A 293 -8.23 5.87 5.95
CA SER A 293 -8.17 6.03 7.39
C SER A 293 -6.73 5.90 7.89
N HIS A 294 -6.48 6.44 9.07
CA HIS A 294 -5.22 6.20 9.76
C HIS A 294 -5.14 4.75 10.24
N PHE A 295 -3.90 4.28 10.43
CA PHE A 295 -3.62 2.91 10.85
C PHE A 295 -4.37 2.52 12.15
N GLY A 296 -4.90 1.30 12.19
CA GLY A 296 -5.52 0.71 13.39
C GLY A 296 -7.05 0.84 13.47
N ILE A 297 -7.68 1.62 12.61
CA ILE A 297 -9.15 1.69 12.52
C ILE A 297 -9.72 0.46 11.80
N ASP A 298 -10.97 0.11 12.12
CA ASP A 298 -11.76 -0.97 11.54
C ASP A 298 -12.32 -0.68 10.11
N GLY A 299 -11.77 0.32 9.42
CA GLY A 299 -12.23 0.85 8.13
C GLY A 299 -13.52 1.68 8.17
N THR A 300 -14.33 1.62 9.24
CA THR A 300 -15.64 2.27 9.35
C THR A 300 -16.57 1.97 8.16
N TYR A 301 -17.57 2.81 7.88
CA TYR A 301 -18.58 2.53 6.85
C TYR A 301 -18.16 2.81 5.39
N PRO A 302 -17.35 3.85 5.05
CA PRO A 302 -17.10 4.21 3.66
C PRO A 302 -16.60 3.07 2.77
N PRO A 303 -15.70 2.15 3.19
CA PRO A 303 -15.33 0.98 2.41
C PRO A 303 -16.51 0.13 1.92
N GLN A 304 -17.64 0.13 2.65
CA GLN A 304 -18.85 -0.63 2.32
C GLN A 304 -19.92 0.18 1.57
N ILE A 305 -19.80 1.52 1.51
CA ILE A 305 -20.75 2.42 0.85
C ILE A 305 -20.39 2.62 -0.62
N ASN A 306 -21.34 2.41 -1.52
CA ASN A 306 -21.13 2.44 -2.98
C ASN A 306 -20.95 3.86 -3.55
N SER A 307 -21.27 4.91 -2.80
CA SER A 307 -21.11 6.31 -3.22
C SER A 307 -19.81 6.96 -2.75
N GLU A 308 -19.02 6.26 -1.94
CA GLU A 308 -17.75 6.74 -1.35
C GLU A 308 -16.58 6.05 -2.04
N HIS A 309 -15.49 6.75 -2.36
CA HIS A 309 -14.34 6.16 -3.06
C HIS A 309 -13.32 5.49 -2.14
N CYS A 310 -13.37 5.74 -0.83
CA CYS A 310 -12.46 5.11 0.13
C CYS A 310 -12.72 3.60 0.26
N GLY A 311 -11.64 2.82 0.29
CA GLY A 311 -11.66 1.36 0.35
C GLY A 311 -12.25 0.71 -0.90
N LYS A 312 -11.90 1.23 -2.10
CA LYS A 312 -12.46 0.82 -3.39
C LYS A 312 -11.39 0.50 -4.42
N ILE A 313 -11.79 -0.30 -5.41
CA ILE A 313 -11.16 -0.28 -6.73
C ILE A 313 -12.10 0.50 -7.65
N MET A 314 -11.58 1.57 -8.24
CA MET A 314 -12.26 2.42 -9.20
C MET A 314 -11.85 2.06 -10.61
N ARG A 315 -12.79 2.09 -11.55
CA ARG A 315 -12.52 2.20 -12.98
C ARG A 315 -12.61 3.68 -13.35
N ILE A 316 -11.47 4.27 -13.70
CA ILE A 316 -11.37 5.68 -14.09
C ILE A 316 -11.25 5.72 -15.62
N LYS A 317 -12.07 6.57 -16.25
CA LYS A 317 -11.97 6.81 -17.68
C LYS A 317 -10.74 7.67 -17.96
N ASN A 318 -9.82 7.17 -18.77
CA ASN A 318 -8.65 7.95 -19.20
C ASN A 318 -9.07 8.94 -20.29
N SER A 319 -9.64 10.07 -19.87
CA SER A 319 -10.18 11.10 -20.76
C SER A 319 -10.19 12.45 -20.06
N GLU A 320 -9.51 13.43 -20.65
CA GLU A 320 -9.43 14.80 -20.14
C GLU A 320 -10.79 15.52 -20.07
N THR A 321 -11.76 15.09 -20.89
CA THR A 321 -13.06 15.76 -21.04
C THR A 321 -14.17 15.11 -20.23
N GLU A 322 -14.07 13.81 -19.94
CA GLU A 322 -15.16 13.08 -19.30
C GLU A 322 -15.01 12.92 -17.79
N ARG A 323 -13.82 13.09 -17.20
CA ARG A 323 -13.53 13.11 -15.75
C ARG A 323 -14.44 12.21 -14.90
N LYS A 324 -14.59 10.95 -15.33
CA LYS A 324 -15.57 10.00 -14.78
C LYS A 324 -14.87 8.79 -14.19
N TYR A 325 -15.43 8.32 -13.09
CA TYR A 325 -15.08 7.04 -12.51
C TYR A 325 -16.33 6.23 -12.16
N LYS A 326 -16.12 4.94 -11.94
CA LYS A 326 -17.11 4.03 -11.37
C LYS A 326 -16.44 3.13 -10.35
N ILE A 327 -17.15 2.83 -9.27
CA ILE A 327 -16.71 1.80 -8.32
C ILE A 327 -16.98 0.42 -8.94
N VAL A 328 -15.95 -0.42 -8.97
CA VAL A 328 -15.99 -1.77 -9.54
C VAL A 328 -15.71 -2.86 -8.52
N ALA A 329 -15.05 -2.51 -7.42
CA ALA A 329 -14.97 -3.32 -6.23
C ALA A 329 -14.95 -2.44 -4.98
N LYS A 330 -15.37 -3.01 -3.85
CA LYS A 330 -15.41 -2.36 -2.55
C LYS A 330 -14.89 -3.26 -1.44
N GLY A 331 -14.72 -2.68 -0.26
CA GLY A 331 -14.24 -3.40 0.90
C GLY A 331 -12.82 -3.89 0.74
N VAL A 332 -11.94 -3.06 0.15
CA VAL A 332 -10.49 -3.27 0.18
C VAL A 332 -9.86 -2.34 1.21
N ARG A 333 -8.73 -2.74 1.82
CA ARG A 333 -8.07 -1.97 2.89
C ARG A 333 -6.94 -1.10 2.35
N ASN A 334 -5.89 -1.72 1.80
CA ASN A 334 -4.71 -1.05 1.29
C ASN A 334 -4.06 -1.79 0.10
N PRO A 335 -4.74 -1.99 -1.05
CA PRO A 335 -4.07 -2.59 -2.20
C PRO A 335 -3.07 -1.62 -2.82
N GLN A 336 -1.78 -1.91 -2.72
CA GLN A 336 -0.70 -1.06 -3.22
C GLN A 336 -0.17 -1.47 -4.60
N GLN A 337 -0.43 -2.71 -5.01
CA GLN A 337 -0.05 -3.24 -6.32
C GLN A 337 -1.20 -4.02 -6.95
N MET A 338 -1.39 -3.82 -8.26
CA MET A 338 -2.36 -4.56 -9.06
C MET A 338 -1.72 -4.98 -10.39
N ARG A 339 -2.14 -6.14 -10.90
CA ARG A 339 -1.70 -6.63 -12.21
C ARG A 339 -2.82 -7.34 -12.93
N ILE A 340 -2.91 -7.13 -14.24
CA ILE A 340 -3.76 -7.94 -15.11
C ILE A 340 -2.90 -9.05 -15.72
N PHE A 341 -3.29 -10.30 -15.53
CA PHE A 341 -2.58 -11.46 -16.08
C PHE A 341 -3.54 -12.46 -16.70
N ARG A 342 -3.01 -13.36 -17.54
CA ARG A 342 -3.81 -14.42 -18.18
C ARG A 342 -3.50 -15.77 -17.54
N ARG A 343 -4.55 -16.52 -17.20
CA ARG A 343 -4.46 -17.91 -16.75
C ARG A 343 -5.49 -18.75 -17.48
N ARG A 344 -5.05 -19.81 -18.18
CA ARG A 344 -5.94 -20.72 -18.93
C ARG A 344 -6.91 -19.97 -19.88
N GLY A 345 -6.40 -18.97 -20.60
CA GLY A 345 -7.19 -18.15 -21.54
C GLY A 345 -8.08 -17.08 -20.90
N GLN A 346 -8.12 -16.97 -19.57
CA GLN A 346 -8.91 -15.98 -18.86
C GLN A 346 -8.03 -14.85 -18.31
N SER A 347 -8.44 -13.59 -18.54
CA SER A 347 -7.82 -12.43 -17.88
C SER A 347 -8.32 -12.30 -16.44
N LEU A 348 -7.39 -12.14 -15.51
CA LEU A 348 -7.60 -11.98 -14.08
C LEU A 348 -6.96 -10.66 -13.63
N LEU A 349 -7.58 -10.00 -12.65
CA LEU A 349 -6.96 -8.96 -11.84
C LEU A 349 -6.35 -9.62 -10.60
N GLY A 350 -5.03 -9.57 -10.49
CA GLY A 350 -4.28 -9.95 -9.30
C GLY A 350 -3.95 -8.72 -8.46
N PHE A 351 -4.13 -8.79 -7.16
CA PHE A 351 -3.71 -7.74 -6.24
C PHE A 351 -3.48 -8.30 -4.85
N MET A 352 -2.63 -7.64 -4.06
CA MET A 352 -2.45 -7.94 -2.65
C MET A 352 -3.16 -6.85 -1.85
N ASP A 353 -3.90 -7.24 -0.82
CA ASP A 353 -4.55 -6.31 0.10
C ASP A 353 -3.98 -6.51 1.50
N ILE A 354 -3.41 -5.43 2.05
CA ILE A 354 -2.72 -5.49 3.34
C ILE A 354 -3.77 -5.48 4.45
N GLY A 355 -3.73 -6.49 5.30
CA GLY A 355 -4.66 -6.73 6.39
C GLY A 355 -4.46 -5.83 7.60
N GLY A 356 -5.45 -5.83 8.48
CA GLY A 356 -5.42 -5.18 9.78
C GLY A 356 -4.63 -5.99 10.79
N ALA A 357 -5.26 -7.05 11.30
CA ALA A 357 -4.68 -7.89 12.35
C ALA A 357 -4.35 -9.31 11.90
N THR A 358 -5.09 -9.84 10.91
CA THR A 358 -5.16 -11.29 10.73
C THR A 358 -5.05 -11.77 9.30
N ALA A 359 -5.37 -10.96 8.29
CA ALA A 359 -5.47 -11.44 6.92
C ALA A 359 -4.82 -10.47 5.92
N GLU A 360 -3.57 -10.75 5.59
CA GLU A 360 -3.01 -10.35 4.30
C GLU A 360 -3.66 -11.19 3.20
N GLU A 361 -4.24 -10.55 2.18
CA GLU A 361 -4.97 -11.26 1.13
C GLU A 361 -4.25 -11.20 -0.21
N VAL A 362 -4.08 -12.36 -0.87
CA VAL A 362 -3.68 -12.44 -2.28
C VAL A 362 -4.92 -12.74 -3.12
N ASN A 363 -5.42 -11.72 -3.79
CA ASN A 363 -6.64 -11.78 -4.57
C ASN A 363 -6.34 -12.01 -6.05
N ALA A 364 -7.09 -12.92 -6.68
CA ALA A 364 -7.05 -13.14 -8.13
C ALA A 364 -8.47 -13.32 -8.66
N TYR A 365 -9.02 -12.27 -9.27
CA TYR A 365 -10.43 -12.21 -9.63
C TYR A 365 -10.66 -12.07 -11.14
N PRO A 366 -11.70 -12.69 -11.73
CA PRO A 366 -12.02 -12.52 -13.15
C PRO A 366 -12.17 -11.05 -13.56
N LEU A 367 -11.33 -10.57 -14.49
CA LEU A 367 -11.36 -9.17 -14.94
C LEU A 367 -12.74 -8.81 -15.52
N ARG A 368 -13.34 -9.74 -16.26
CA ARG A 368 -14.68 -9.58 -16.85
C ARG A 368 -15.80 -9.37 -15.81
N LYS A 369 -15.58 -9.76 -14.56
CA LYS A 369 -16.54 -9.54 -13.47
C LYS A 369 -16.30 -8.17 -12.82
N ILE A 370 -15.04 -7.81 -12.53
CA ILE A 370 -14.68 -6.46 -12.08
C ILE A 370 -15.19 -5.40 -13.06
N GLN A 371 -15.10 -5.64 -14.37
CA GLN A 371 -15.55 -4.67 -15.36
C GLN A 371 -17.07 -4.48 -15.44
N ARG A 372 -17.88 -5.35 -14.81
CA ARG A 372 -19.34 -5.21 -14.74
C ARG A 372 -19.68 -4.23 -13.64
N THR A 373 -20.31 -3.12 -14.00
CA THR A 373 -20.64 -2.07 -13.03
C THR A 373 -22.00 -2.27 -12.38
N GLU A 374 -22.75 -3.29 -12.82
CA GLU A 374 -24.04 -3.66 -12.24
C GLU A 374 -23.90 -4.42 -10.91
N GLN A 375 -22.76 -5.06 -10.69
CA GLN A 375 -22.44 -5.80 -9.47
C GLN A 375 -21.08 -5.36 -8.96
N ILE A 376 -21.06 -4.67 -7.82
CA ILE A 376 -19.82 -4.26 -7.16
C ILE A 376 -19.36 -5.40 -6.26
N GLU A 377 -18.21 -5.97 -6.60
CA GLU A 377 -17.60 -7.05 -5.82
C GLU A 377 -17.15 -6.52 -4.45
N ASN A 378 -17.31 -7.31 -3.40
CA ASN A 378 -17.01 -6.90 -2.03
C ASN A 378 -15.94 -7.82 -1.42
N PHE A 379 -14.81 -7.25 -1.04
CA PHE A 379 -13.67 -7.93 -0.42
C PHE A 379 -13.70 -7.87 1.10
N GLY A 380 -14.75 -7.30 1.69
CA GLY A 380 -15.08 -7.51 3.10
C GLY A 380 -14.46 -6.53 4.09
N TRP A 381 -13.51 -5.67 3.70
CA TRP A 381 -12.98 -4.65 4.63
C TRP A 381 -14.02 -3.58 5.00
N GLY A 382 -14.13 -3.25 6.28
CA GLY A 382 -14.97 -2.17 6.80
C GLY A 382 -16.27 -2.63 7.46
N ARG A 383 -17.06 -1.68 7.93
CA ARG A 383 -18.31 -1.86 8.67
C ARG A 383 -19.51 -1.96 7.74
N ASN A 384 -20.19 -3.09 7.79
CA ASN A 384 -21.39 -3.31 7.00
C ASN A 384 -22.56 -2.48 7.56
N GLN A 385 -23.38 -1.88 6.67
CA GLN A 385 -24.47 -0.99 7.06
C GLN A 385 -25.70 -1.72 7.63
N GLU A 386 -25.88 -3.01 7.28
CA GLU A 386 -27.04 -3.80 7.68
C GLU A 386 -26.87 -4.38 9.08
N ASP A 387 -25.69 -4.92 9.40
CA ASP A 387 -25.41 -5.55 10.70
C ASP A 387 -24.56 -4.69 11.65
N GLY A 388 -23.97 -3.59 11.16
CA GLY A 388 -23.11 -2.70 11.93
C GLY A 388 -21.77 -3.31 12.34
N LYS A 389 -21.39 -4.49 11.81
CA LYS A 389 -20.17 -5.20 12.17
C LYS A 389 -19.03 -4.86 11.22
N ALA A 390 -17.85 -4.63 11.80
CA ALA A 390 -16.62 -4.45 11.04
C ALA A 390 -16.01 -5.78 10.66
N ARG A 391 -15.38 -5.83 9.48
CA ARG A 391 -14.87 -7.06 8.89
C ARG A 391 -13.51 -6.85 8.23
N GLU A 392 -12.72 -7.92 8.22
CA GLU A 392 -11.48 -8.09 7.48
C GLU A 392 -11.63 -9.39 6.67
N GLY A 393 -11.92 -9.26 5.38
CA GLY A 393 -12.30 -10.39 4.54
C GLY A 393 -13.55 -11.11 5.05
N THR A 394 -13.35 -12.30 5.60
CA THR A 394 -14.43 -13.15 6.17
C THR A 394 -14.52 -13.12 7.69
N PHE A 395 -13.61 -12.40 8.37
CA PHE A 395 -13.54 -12.33 9.82
C PHE A 395 -14.24 -11.08 10.35
N TYR A 396 -14.81 -11.16 11.56
CA TYR A 396 -15.25 -9.99 12.29
C TYR A 396 -14.06 -9.38 13.05
N VAL A 397 -13.98 -8.06 13.03
CA VAL A 397 -13.01 -7.29 13.82
C VAL A 397 -13.72 -6.35 14.78
N GLY A 398 -13.02 -5.94 15.83
CA GLY A 398 -13.53 -5.08 16.87
C GLY A 398 -13.93 -3.70 16.32
N PRO A 399 -15.10 -3.16 16.71
CA PRO A 399 -15.51 -1.84 16.27
C PRO A 399 -14.51 -0.77 16.74
N GLY A 400 -14.05 0.08 15.82
CA GLY A 400 -13.06 1.12 16.09
C GLY A 400 -11.63 0.63 16.28
N ASN A 401 -11.37 -0.69 16.21
CA ASN A 401 -10.04 -1.25 16.29
C ASN A 401 -9.90 -2.44 15.34
N GLY A 402 -9.34 -2.18 14.16
CA GLY A 402 -9.09 -3.20 13.12
C GLY A 402 -7.97 -4.19 13.46
N LEU A 403 -7.32 -4.05 14.63
CA LEU A 403 -6.24 -4.93 15.11
C LEU A 403 -6.73 -5.98 16.11
N LYS A 404 -8.03 -6.03 16.41
CA LYS A 404 -8.63 -7.00 17.34
C LYS A 404 -9.72 -7.79 16.64
N LEU A 405 -9.72 -9.11 16.81
CA LEU A 405 -10.85 -9.95 16.40
C LEU A 405 -12.09 -9.60 17.24
N GLY A 406 -13.26 -9.61 16.61
CA GLY A 406 -14.53 -9.10 17.17
C GLY A 406 -15.68 -10.08 17.18
#